data_AF-A0A2H0G766-F1
#
_entry.id   AF-A0A2H0G766-F1
#
_cell.length_a   1.000
_cell.length_b   1.000
_cell.length_c   1.000
_cell.angle_alpha   90.00
_cell.angle_beta   90.00
_cell.angle_gamma   90.00
#
_symmetry.space_group_name_H-M   'P 1'
#
loop_
_entity.id
_entity.type
_entity.pdbx_description
1 polymer ?
#
loop_
_entity_poly.entity_id
_entity_poly.type
_entity_poly.pdbx_seq_one_letter_code
_entity_poly.pdbx_strand_id
1 'polypeptide(L)'
;MRLLKSDADFHQNAVDYYEYFLENGIEMYLSTIVVSEYAVGDNPDNLLSLNVFRLLEFDYEDAKVAGNFFAALKDNKDLRESEQRKVIVNDIKLFAQIHNRKIDAYITKDRKSLGKMIEPLEKSQNLNFEFIDLAIPLNEKLGKLF
;
A
#
# COMPACT_ATOMS: atom_id res chain seq x y z
N MET A 1 7.44 -0.66 9.97
CA MET A 1 7.75 -0.21 8.59
C MET A 1 9.17 -0.61 8.24
N ARG A 2 9.41 -1.23 7.07
CA ARG A 2 10.72 -1.79 6.69
C ARG A 2 11.79 -0.74 6.43
N LEU A 3 11.39 0.42 5.91
CA LEU A 3 12.28 1.55 5.66
C LEU A 3 13.08 2.00 6.91
N LEU A 4 12.48 1.95 8.09
CA LEU A 4 13.11 2.43 9.34
C LEU A 4 13.76 1.33 10.18
N LYS A 5 13.66 0.06 9.77
CA LYS A 5 14.12 -1.09 10.57
C LYS A 5 15.17 -1.86 9.78
N SER A 6 16.45 -1.64 10.11
CA SER A 6 17.59 -2.22 9.39
C SER A 6 17.66 -3.74 9.44
N ASP A 7 17.03 -4.34 10.46
CA ASP A 7 16.93 -5.78 10.66
C ASP A 7 15.70 -6.42 9.98
N ALA A 8 14.81 -5.63 9.38
CA ALA A 8 13.61 -6.15 8.73
C ALA A 8 13.92 -6.73 7.35
N ASP A 9 13.24 -7.82 6.99
CA ASP A 9 13.32 -8.38 5.62
C ASP A 9 13.06 -7.30 4.57
N PHE A 10 13.83 -7.31 3.49
CA PHE A 10 13.72 -6.33 2.39
C PHE A 10 13.94 -4.88 2.81
N HIS A 11 14.64 -4.62 3.93
CA HIS A 11 15.03 -3.27 4.32
C HIS A 11 15.80 -2.56 3.20
N GLN A 12 16.82 -3.21 2.62
CA GLN A 12 17.61 -2.61 1.55
C GLN A 12 16.76 -2.25 0.33
N ASN A 13 15.87 -3.16 -0.12
CA ASN A 13 14.93 -2.83 -1.19
C ASN A 13 14.09 -1.60 -0.84
N ALA A 14 13.58 -1.50 0.39
CA ALA A 14 12.78 -0.35 0.81
C ALA A 14 13.58 0.97 0.77
N VAL A 15 14.86 0.93 1.15
CA VAL A 15 15.78 2.06 1.04
C VAL A 15 16.03 2.41 -0.43
N ASP A 16 16.35 1.43 -1.27
CA ASP A 16 16.65 1.65 -2.70
C ASP A 16 15.46 2.27 -3.43
N TYR A 17 14.24 1.75 -3.24
CA TYR A 17 13.02 2.33 -3.81
C TYR A 17 12.78 3.75 -3.29
N TYR A 18 12.96 3.97 -1.99
CA TYR A 18 12.77 5.28 -1.37
C TYR A 18 13.74 6.32 -1.94
N GLU A 19 15.03 6.00 -2.03
CA GLU A 19 16.04 6.86 -2.63
C GLU A 19 15.73 7.15 -4.09
N TYR A 20 15.37 6.12 -4.87
CA TYR A 20 14.97 6.28 -6.26
C TYR A 20 13.76 7.20 -6.43
N PHE A 21 12.73 7.05 -5.58
CA PHE A 21 11.55 7.92 -5.63
C PHE A 21 11.92 9.38 -5.30
N LEU A 22 12.79 9.60 -4.32
CA LEU A 22 13.29 10.93 -3.99
C LEU A 22 14.08 11.56 -5.15
N GLU A 23 15.06 10.83 -5.68
CA GLU A 23 15.95 11.32 -6.75
C GLU A 23 15.20 11.64 -8.05
N ASN A 24 14.11 10.91 -8.33
CA ASN A 24 13.29 11.10 -9.53
C ASN A 24 12.07 12.01 -9.28
N GLY A 25 11.95 12.62 -8.10
CA GLY A 25 10.86 13.53 -7.77
C GLY A 25 9.48 12.87 -7.77
N ILE A 26 9.42 11.56 -7.51
CA ILE A 26 8.18 10.79 -7.43
C ILE A 26 7.49 11.13 -6.12
N GLU A 27 6.23 11.56 -6.22
CA GLU A 27 5.43 11.93 -5.06
C GLU A 27 5.09 10.69 -4.23
N MET A 28 5.46 10.71 -2.95
CA MET A 28 5.16 9.63 -2.02
C MET A 28 4.04 10.04 -1.07
N TYR A 29 3.08 9.14 -0.87
CA TYR A 29 1.93 9.35 0.00
C TYR A 29 2.00 8.44 1.22
N LEU A 30 1.55 8.93 2.37
CA LEU A 30 1.43 8.15 3.60
C LEU A 30 0.00 8.24 4.12
N SER A 31 -0.73 7.13 4.03
CA SER A 31 -2.10 7.04 4.55
C SER A 31 -2.13 7.17 6.07
N THR A 32 -3.11 7.91 6.60
CA THR A 32 -3.37 7.97 8.05
C THR A 32 -3.77 6.61 8.64
N ILE A 33 -4.21 5.66 7.82
CA ILE A 33 -4.47 4.28 8.23
C ILE A 33 -3.15 3.57 8.53
N VAL A 34 -2.17 3.69 7.64
CA VAL A 34 -0.81 3.14 7.85
C VAL A 34 -0.14 3.80 9.06
N VAL A 35 -0.34 5.12 9.24
CA VAL A 35 0.11 5.84 10.44
C VAL A 35 -0.47 5.21 11.70
N SER A 36 -1.78 4.92 11.71
CA SER A 36 -2.44 4.29 12.87
C SER A 36 -1.93 2.88 13.16
N GLU A 37 -1.62 2.10 12.13
CA GLU A 37 -1.03 0.76 12.28
C GLU A 37 0.41 0.84 12.80
N TYR A 38 1.19 1.81 12.32
CA TYR A 38 2.55 2.03 12.76
C TYR A 38 2.62 2.45 14.23
N ALA A 39 1.70 3.33 14.65
CA ALA A 39 1.62 3.86 16.02
C ALA A 39 1.46 2.79 17.11
N VAL A 40 1.05 1.57 16.76
CA VAL A 40 1.00 0.43 17.70
C VAL A 40 2.39 -0.03 18.12
N GLY A 41 3.39 0.10 17.24
CA GLY A 41 4.72 -0.46 17.43
C GLY A 41 5.84 0.57 17.62
N ASP A 42 5.62 1.83 17.25
CA ASP A 42 6.62 2.90 17.33
C ASP A 42 5.96 4.30 17.20
N ASN A 43 6.71 5.38 17.43
CA ASN A 43 6.20 6.75 17.30
C ASN A 43 5.99 7.13 15.81
N PRO A 44 4.76 7.44 15.36
CA PRO A 44 4.50 7.87 13.98
C PRO A 44 5.26 9.14 13.57
N ASP A 45 5.70 9.98 14.52
CA ASP A 45 6.53 11.15 14.22
C ASP A 45 7.87 10.78 13.58
N ASN A 46 8.37 9.57 13.83
CA ASN A 46 9.58 9.05 13.16
C ASN A 46 9.38 8.98 11.64
N LEU A 47 8.17 8.63 11.18
CA LEU A 47 7.82 8.62 9.76
C LEU A 47 7.65 10.02 9.19
N LEU A 48 6.98 10.89 9.94
CA LEU A 48 6.71 12.26 9.53
C LEU A 48 7.99 13.11 9.47
N SER A 49 8.98 12.81 10.33
CA SER A 49 10.27 13.51 10.35
C SER A 49 11.08 13.36 9.05
N LEU A 50 10.76 12.35 8.22
CA LEU A 50 11.34 12.20 6.89
C LEU A 50 10.94 13.35 5.95
N ASN A 51 9.87 14.10 6.24
CA ASN A 51 9.42 15.30 5.52
C ASN A 51 9.24 15.13 3.98
N VAL A 52 9.05 13.90 3.52
CA VAL A 52 8.93 13.58 2.08
C VAL A 52 7.58 12.97 1.73
N PHE A 53 6.86 12.44 2.71
CA PHE A 53 5.54 11.87 2.51
C PHE A 53 4.46 12.94 2.60
N ARG A 54 3.55 12.95 1.63
CA ARG A 54 2.29 13.68 1.72
C ARG A 54 1.30 12.85 2.50
N LEU A 55 0.83 13.37 3.63
CA LEU A 55 -0.19 12.69 4.42
C LEU A 55 -1.50 12.60 3.64
N LEU A 56 -2.10 11.42 3.68
CA LEU A 56 -3.37 11.14 3.03
C LEU A 56 -4.42 10.71 4.06
N GLU A 57 -5.30 11.64 4.39
CA GLU A 57 -6.42 11.42 5.30
C GLU A 57 -7.45 10.48 4.70
N PHE A 58 -8.07 9.65 5.54
CA PHE A 58 -9.20 8.81 5.14
C PHE A 58 -10.50 9.57 5.39
N ASP A 59 -11.10 10.07 4.30
CA ASP A 59 -12.26 10.95 4.35
C ASP A 59 -13.59 10.22 4.07
N TYR A 60 -14.68 10.98 3.97
CA TYR A 60 -16.01 10.46 3.70
C TYR A 60 -16.16 9.80 2.32
N GLU A 61 -15.51 10.34 1.29
CA GLU A 61 -15.55 9.76 -0.05
C GLU A 61 -14.71 8.48 -0.12
N ASP A 62 -13.60 8.42 0.60
CA ASP A 62 -12.83 7.18 0.79
C ASP A 62 -13.68 6.12 1.51
N ALA A 63 -14.43 6.51 2.53
CA ALA A 63 -15.33 5.61 3.24
C ALA A 63 -16.45 5.03 2.34
N LYS A 64 -17.02 5.85 1.45
CA LYS A 64 -18.02 5.39 0.48
C LYS A 64 -17.45 4.38 -0.50
N VAL A 65 -16.30 4.67 -1.09
CA VAL A 65 -15.64 3.77 -2.04
C VAL A 65 -15.19 2.47 -1.36
N ALA A 66 -14.62 2.57 -0.16
CA ALA A 66 -14.27 1.40 0.66
C ALA A 66 -15.49 0.50 0.95
N GLY A 67 -16.65 1.08 1.21
CA GLY A 67 -17.91 0.34 1.39
C GLY A 67 -18.29 -0.47 0.15
N ASN A 68 -18.16 0.13 -1.04
CA ASN A 68 -18.43 -0.54 -2.32
C ASN A 68 -17.43 -1.67 -2.60
N PHE A 69 -16.15 -1.43 -2.38
CA PHE A 69 -15.10 -2.43 -2.52
C PHE A 69 -15.32 -3.61 -1.57
N PHE A 70 -15.66 -3.34 -0.31
CA PHE A 70 -16.01 -4.39 0.64
C PHE A 70 -17.25 -5.17 0.21
N ALA A 71 -18.28 -4.50 -0.31
CA ALA A 71 -19.48 -5.17 -0.82
C ALA A 71 -19.18 -6.09 -2.01
N ALA A 72 -18.22 -5.75 -2.86
CA ALA A 72 -17.77 -6.58 -3.97
C ALA A 72 -16.97 -7.83 -3.51
N LEU A 73 -16.26 -7.73 -2.38
CA LEU A 73 -15.37 -8.78 -1.88
C LEU A 73 -15.97 -9.65 -0.76
N LYS A 74 -17.02 -9.21 -0.06
CA LYS A 74 -17.53 -9.85 1.17
C LYS A 74 -18.01 -11.30 0.99
N ASP A 75 -18.40 -11.67 -0.23
CA ASP A 75 -18.92 -13.01 -0.55
C ASP A 75 -17.82 -13.95 -1.08
N ASN A 76 -16.58 -13.46 -1.22
CA ASN A 76 -15.42 -14.28 -1.55
C ASN A 76 -15.00 -15.13 -0.33
N LYS A 77 -15.34 -16.43 -0.38
CA LYS A 77 -15.02 -17.38 0.70
C LYS A 77 -13.53 -17.57 0.89
N ASP A 78 -12.77 -17.71 -0.18
CA ASP A 78 -11.32 -17.92 -0.12
C ASP A 78 -10.62 -16.75 0.56
N LEU A 79 -11.02 -15.52 0.25
CA LEU A 79 -10.51 -14.32 0.92
C LEU A 79 -10.84 -14.34 2.43
N ARG A 80 -12.07 -14.68 2.80
CA ARG A 80 -12.52 -14.69 4.20
C ARG A 80 -11.86 -15.75 5.06
N GLU A 81 -11.53 -16.90 4.48
CA GLU A 81 -10.86 -18.00 5.20
C GLU A 81 -9.36 -17.76 5.32
N SER A 82 -8.77 -17.04 4.36
CA SER A 82 -7.33 -16.89 4.26
C SER A 82 -6.76 -15.59 4.85
N GLU A 83 -7.60 -14.57 5.07
CA GLU A 83 -7.17 -13.29 5.64
C GLU A 83 -8.11 -12.82 6.76
N GLN A 84 -7.54 -12.13 7.75
CA GLN A 84 -8.32 -11.61 8.87
C GLN A 84 -9.18 -10.43 8.42
N ARG A 85 -10.45 -10.38 8.87
CA ARG A 85 -11.38 -9.30 8.52
C ARG A 85 -10.82 -7.89 8.74
N LYS A 86 -10.06 -7.68 9.82
CA LYS A 86 -9.44 -6.37 10.10
C LYS A 86 -8.39 -5.96 9.06
N VAL A 87 -7.61 -6.93 8.55
CA VAL A 87 -6.60 -6.71 7.49
C VAL A 87 -7.30 -6.36 6.19
N ILE A 88 -8.29 -7.17 5.80
CA ILE A 88 -9.12 -6.93 4.62
C ILE A 88 -9.73 -5.53 4.64
N VAL A 89 -10.30 -5.12 5.78
CA VAL A 89 -10.93 -3.80 5.91
C VAL A 89 -9.91 -2.66 5.81
N ASN A 90 -8.70 -2.79 6.37
CA ASN A 90 -7.69 -1.76 6.26
C ASN A 90 -7.15 -1.64 4.83
N ASP A 91 -6.84 -2.76 4.17
CA ASP A 91 -6.36 -2.76 2.78
C ASP A 91 -7.40 -2.17 1.82
N ILE A 92 -8.68 -2.50 1.99
CA ILE A 92 -9.76 -1.92 1.19
C ILE A 92 -9.82 -0.39 1.33
N LYS A 93 -9.59 0.14 2.54
CA LYS A 93 -9.55 1.58 2.73
C LYS A 93 -8.35 2.23 2.05
N LEU A 94 -7.19 1.56 2.02
CA LEU A 94 -6.02 2.02 1.26
C LEU A 94 -6.33 2.04 -0.24
N PHE A 95 -6.97 1.00 -0.76
CA PHE A 95 -7.39 0.95 -2.17
C PHE A 95 -8.39 2.05 -2.50
N ALA A 96 -9.31 2.37 -1.60
CA ALA A 96 -10.24 3.47 -1.78
C ALA A 96 -9.52 4.83 -1.87
N GLN A 97 -8.54 5.06 -1.01
CA GLN A 97 -7.70 6.27 -1.07
C GLN A 97 -6.91 6.35 -2.39
N ILE A 98 -6.30 5.24 -2.82
CA ILE A 98 -5.60 5.14 -4.10
C ILE A 98 -6.55 5.47 -5.26
N HIS A 99 -7.74 4.86 -5.28
CA HIS A 99 -8.75 5.07 -6.30
C HIS A 99 -9.21 6.54 -6.37
N ASN A 100 -9.58 7.12 -5.23
CA ASN A 100 -10.11 8.48 -5.19
C ASN A 100 -9.06 9.55 -5.53
N ARG A 101 -7.80 9.32 -5.14
CA ARG A 101 -6.70 10.23 -5.44
C ARG A 101 -6.00 9.94 -6.77
N LYS A 102 -6.39 8.86 -7.45
CA LYS A 102 -5.78 8.40 -8.70
C LYS A 102 -4.26 8.21 -8.55
N ILE A 103 -3.86 7.56 -7.45
CA ILE A 103 -2.44 7.27 -7.20
C ILE A 103 -1.98 6.19 -8.18
N ASP A 104 -0.87 6.46 -8.86
CA ASP A 104 -0.40 5.63 -9.98
C ASP A 104 0.15 4.28 -9.56
N ALA A 105 0.71 4.15 -8.34
CA ALA A 105 1.36 2.93 -7.88
C ALA A 105 1.18 2.67 -6.38
N TYR A 106 1.18 1.39 -6.01
CA TYR A 106 1.13 0.92 -4.63
C TYR A 106 2.26 -0.09 -4.39
N ILE A 107 3.16 0.24 -3.46
CA ILE A 107 4.29 -0.61 -3.09
C ILE A 107 4.01 -1.39 -1.80
N THR A 108 4.10 -2.72 -1.87
CA THR A 108 3.95 -3.61 -0.71
C THR A 108 4.70 -4.92 -0.92
N LYS A 109 4.97 -5.64 0.17
CA LYS A 109 5.46 -7.03 0.10
C LYS A 109 4.32 -8.06 0.05
N ASP A 110 3.09 -7.63 0.33
CA ASP A 110 1.97 -8.55 0.44
C ASP A 110 1.41 -8.92 -0.93
N ARG A 111 2.03 -9.92 -1.56
CA ARG A 111 1.58 -10.49 -2.84
C ARG A 111 0.20 -11.13 -2.76
N LYS A 112 -0.30 -11.50 -1.57
CA LYS A 112 -1.62 -12.14 -1.45
C LYS A 112 -2.74 -11.15 -1.74
N SER A 113 -2.55 -9.88 -1.38
CA SER A 113 -3.51 -8.81 -1.67
C SER A 113 -3.78 -8.65 -3.17
N LEU A 114 -2.77 -8.89 -4.02
CA LEU A 114 -2.88 -8.80 -5.48
C LEU A 114 -3.99 -9.71 -6.04
N GLY A 115 -3.83 -11.02 -5.90
CA GLY A 115 -4.79 -11.97 -6.49
C GLY A 115 -6.13 -12.03 -5.76
N LYS A 116 -6.17 -11.71 -4.46
CA LYS A 116 -7.39 -11.89 -3.65
C LYS A 116 -8.26 -10.65 -3.54
N MET A 117 -7.69 -9.47 -3.70
CA MET A 117 -8.41 -8.21 -3.51
C MET A 117 -8.23 -7.25 -4.69
N ILE A 118 -7.00 -7.01 -5.13
CA ILE A 118 -6.72 -6.02 -6.19
C ILE A 118 -7.30 -6.49 -7.52
N GLU A 119 -6.92 -7.67 -8.04
CA GLU A 119 -7.42 -8.17 -9.33
C GLU A 119 -8.96 -8.30 -9.39
N PRO A 120 -9.66 -8.80 -8.34
CA PRO A 120 -11.12 -8.76 -8.34
C PRO A 120 -11.71 -7.34 -8.38
N LEU A 121 -11.11 -6.38 -7.68
CA LEU A 121 -11.57 -4.99 -7.66
C LEU A 121 -11.24 -4.25 -8.96
N GLU A 122 -10.12 -4.57 -9.63
CA GLU A 122 -9.82 -4.08 -10.98
C GLU A 122 -10.94 -4.47 -11.96
N LYS A 123 -11.33 -5.75 -11.94
CA LYS A 123 -12.37 -6.30 -12.83
C LYS A 123 -13.77 -5.78 -12.54
N SER A 124 -14.10 -5.55 -11.27
CA SER A 124 -15.48 -5.27 -10.85
C SER A 124 -15.76 -3.82 -10.47
N GLN A 125 -14.74 -3.06 -10.07
CA GLN A 125 -14.87 -1.72 -9.51
C GLN A 125 -13.93 -0.68 -10.16
N ASN A 126 -13.23 -1.05 -11.24
CA ASN A 126 -12.31 -0.16 -11.96
C ASN A 126 -11.23 0.43 -11.03
N LEU A 127 -10.75 -0.37 -10.08
CA LEU A 127 -9.50 -0.08 -9.38
C LEU A 127 -8.36 -0.13 -10.40
N ASN A 128 -7.46 0.83 -10.41
CA ASN A 128 -6.35 0.87 -11.36
C ASN A 128 -5.16 1.59 -10.74
N PHE A 129 -4.04 0.87 -10.60
CA PHE A 129 -2.73 1.36 -10.20
C PHE A 129 -1.69 0.27 -10.47
N GLU A 130 -0.41 0.64 -10.55
CA GLU A 130 0.69 -0.31 -10.63
C GLU A 130 0.97 -0.95 -9.27
N PHE A 131 0.85 -2.28 -9.18
CA PHE A 131 1.32 -3.03 -8.02
C PHE A 131 2.85 -3.20 -8.08
N ILE A 132 3.57 -2.63 -7.11
CA ILE A 132 5.01 -2.79 -6.96
C ILE A 132 5.30 -3.75 -5.81
N ASP A 133 5.91 -4.89 -6.14
CA ASP A 133 6.33 -5.85 -5.15
C ASP A 133 7.68 -5.47 -4.53
N LEU A 134 7.65 -5.09 -3.25
CA LEU A 134 8.82 -4.69 -2.49
C LEU A 134 9.89 -5.79 -2.38
N ALA A 135 9.50 -7.06 -2.54
CA ALA A 135 10.46 -8.17 -2.53
C ALA A 135 11.35 -8.22 -3.78
N ILE A 136 10.96 -7.54 -4.86
CA ILE A 136 11.75 -7.44 -6.11
C ILE A 136 12.76 -6.29 -5.96
N PRO A 137 14.07 -6.54 -6.05
CA PRO A 137 15.09 -5.50 -6.03
C PRO A 137 14.86 -4.41 -7.09
N LEU A 138 15.21 -3.17 -6.77
CA LEU A 138 14.96 -2.03 -7.67
C LEU A 138 15.66 -2.19 -9.03
N ASN A 139 16.90 -2.69 -9.06
CA ASN A 139 17.64 -2.92 -10.30
C ASN A 139 16.92 -3.91 -11.24
N GLU A 140 16.37 -4.99 -10.68
CA GLU A 140 15.54 -5.96 -11.41
C GLU A 140 14.27 -5.29 -11.93
N LYS A 141 13.57 -4.52 -11.07
CA LYS A 141 12.37 -3.77 -11.46
C LYS A 141 12.61 -2.77 -12.59
N LEU A 142 13.77 -2.11 -12.60
CA LEU A 142 14.17 -1.17 -13.64
C LEU A 142 14.77 -1.85 -14.89
N GLY A 143 14.85 -3.18 -14.92
CA GLY A 143 15.43 -3.92 -16.05
C GLY A 143 16.95 -3.72 -16.21
N LYS A 144 17.64 -3.25 -15.16
CA LYS A 144 19.10 -3.11 -15.12
C LYS A 144 19.71 -4.45 -14.71
N LEU A 145 19.86 -5.35 -15.67
CA LEU A 145 20.77 -6.49 -15.55
C LEU A 145 22.21 -5.94 -15.39
N PHE A 146 22.94 -6.45 -14.42
CA PHE A 146 24.30 -6.06 -14.04
C PHE A 146 25.28 -5.99 -15.22
#